data_AF-A0A445D5S0-F1
#
_entry.id   AF-A0A445D5S0-F1
#
_cell.length_a   1.000
_cell.length_b   1.000
_cell.length_c   1.000
_cell.angle_alpha   90.00
_cell.angle_beta   90.00
_cell.angle_gamma   90.00
#
_symmetry.space_group_name_H-M   'P 1'
#
loop_
_entity.id
_entity.type
_entity.pdbx_description
1 polymer ?
#
loop_
_entity_poly.entity_id
_entity_poly.type
_entity_poly.pdbx_seq_one_letter_code
_entity_poly.pdbx_strand_id
1 'polypeptide(L)'
;MSTDRKDIMTYDIYVQMVEGYNEQVRDLLAEDKTDNKLEIRSCNDDGLSLPNATLCSVTSTSDVLTLMKLGEVNHAVSCTALNNRSRHCHR
;
A
#
# COMPACT_ATOMS: atom_id res chain seq x y z
N MET A 1 -46.98 2.26 -16.29
CA MET A 1 -45.94 3.04 -15.60
C MET A 1 -45.29 2.12 -14.57
N SER A 2 -44.30 1.35 -15.00
CA SER A 2 -43.59 0.41 -14.12
C SER A 2 -42.19 0.97 -13.90
N THR A 3 -42.02 1.69 -12.80
CA THR A 3 -40.72 2.20 -12.35
C THR A 3 -39.89 1.01 -11.90
N ASP A 4 -39.07 0.53 -12.83
CA ASP A 4 -38.05 -0.48 -12.61
C ASP A 4 -37.14 -0.01 -11.46
N ARG A 5 -37.18 -0.73 -10.33
CA ARG A 5 -36.29 -0.48 -9.21
C ARG A 5 -34.89 -0.90 -9.64
N LYS A 6 -34.15 0.03 -10.27
CA LYS A 6 -32.70 -0.06 -10.36
C LYS A 6 -32.16 -0.03 -8.94
N ASP A 7 -31.90 -1.21 -8.42
CA ASP A 7 -31.15 -1.44 -7.20
C ASP A 7 -29.74 -0.86 -7.43
N ILE A 8 -29.49 0.33 -6.88
CA ILE A 8 -28.19 1.00 -6.99
C ILE A 8 -27.33 0.41 -5.88
N MET A 9 -26.69 -0.73 -6.15
CA MET A 9 -25.63 -1.24 -5.27
C MET A 9 -24.41 -0.33 -5.40
N THR A 10 -24.08 0.38 -4.33
CA THR A 10 -22.84 1.14 -4.20
C THR A 10 -21.76 0.22 -3.64
N TYR A 11 -20.59 0.22 -4.28
CA TYR A 11 -19.41 -0.52 -3.82
C TYR A 11 -18.31 0.47 -3.48
N ASP A 12 -17.79 0.37 -2.25
CA ASP A 12 -16.59 1.07 -1.83
C ASP A 12 -15.41 0.11 -1.98
N ILE A 13 -14.45 0.47 -2.84
CA ILE A 13 -13.27 -0.33 -3.14
C ILE A 13 -12.06 0.38 -2.57
N TYR A 14 -11.21 -0.38 -1.87
CA TYR A 14 -10.00 0.14 -1.26
C TYR A 14 -8.77 -0.66 -1.71
N VAL A 15 -7.64 0.03 -1.84
CA VAL A 15 -6.36 -0.53 -2.24
C VAL A 15 -5.30 -0.20 -1.19
N GLN A 16 -4.48 -1.20 -0.89
CA GLN A 16 -3.29 -1.07 -0.06
C GLN A 16 -2.12 -1.71 -0.82
N MET A 17 -0.93 -1.09 -0.74
CA MET A 17 0.27 -1.62 -1.39
C MET A 17 1.44 -1.54 -0.41
N VAL A 18 2.09 -2.69 -0.19
CA VAL A 18 3.18 -2.84 0.78
C VAL A 18 4.36 -3.59 0.18
N GLU A 19 5.56 -3.25 0.62
CA GLU A 19 6.83 -3.91 0.29
C GLU A 19 7.34 -4.69 1.51
N GLY A 20 7.85 -5.91 1.30
CA GLY A 20 8.54 -6.69 2.34
C GLY A 20 10.04 -6.76 2.05
N TYR A 21 10.88 -6.22 2.95
CA TYR A 21 12.34 -6.26 2.83
C TYR A 21 13.01 -6.52 4.18
N ASN A 22 13.86 -7.56 4.26
CA ASN A 22 14.63 -7.93 5.46
C ASN A 22 13.78 -7.92 6.75
N GLU A 23 12.68 -8.69 6.73
CA GLU A 23 11.72 -8.83 7.84
C GLU A 23 11.01 -7.53 8.27
N GLN A 24 11.10 -6.48 7.45
CA GLN A 24 10.37 -5.23 7.64
C GLN A 24 9.33 -5.09 6.53
N VAL A 25 8.15 -4.61 6.92
CA VAL A 25 7.08 -4.27 5.99
C VAL A 25 7.05 -2.76 5.85
N ARG A 26 6.87 -2.27 4.63
CA ARG A 26 6.84 -0.86 4.31
C ARG A 26 5.60 -0.51 3.53
N ASP A 27 4.96 0.59 3.87
CA ASP A 27 3.90 1.18 3.07
C ASP A 27 4.44 1.87 1.81
N LEU A 28 3.91 1.51 0.65
CA LEU A 28 4.28 2.10 -0.65
C LEU A 28 3.35 3.25 -1.07
N LEU A 29 2.21 3.44 -0.40
CA LEU A 29 1.24 4.49 -0.72
C LEU A 29 1.22 5.63 0.31
N ALA A 30 1.94 5.49 1.42
CA ALA A 30 2.06 6.54 2.42
C ALA A 30 2.66 7.84 1.86
N GLU A 31 2.05 8.96 2.24
CA GLU A 31 2.46 10.30 1.82
C GLU A 31 3.82 10.71 2.45
N ASP A 32 4.05 10.28 3.69
CA ASP A 32 5.24 10.64 4.46
C ASP A 32 6.36 9.61 4.31
N LYS A 33 7.40 9.97 3.53
CA LYS A 33 8.50 9.06 3.15
C LYS A 33 9.45 8.70 4.29
N THR A 34 9.30 9.33 5.46
CA THR A 34 10.26 9.28 6.56
C THR A 34 10.03 8.12 7.53
N ASP A 35 8.79 7.65 7.71
CA ASP A 35 8.44 6.57 8.63
C ASP A 35 7.35 5.65 8.06
N ASN A 36 7.70 4.90 7.01
CA ASN A 36 6.75 4.00 6.32
C ASN A 36 6.80 2.57 6.87
N LYS A 37 7.53 2.35 7.97
CA LYS A 37 7.73 1.01 8.51
C LYS A 37 6.45 0.58 9.22
N LEU A 38 5.92 -0.55 8.79
CA LEU A 38 4.72 -1.14 9.34
C LEU A 38 5.10 -2.23 10.34
N GLU A 39 4.50 -2.15 11.53
CA GLU A 39 4.56 -3.23 12.51
C GLU A 39 3.58 -4.33 12.11
N ILE A 40 4.11 -5.54 11.96
CA ILE A 40 3.30 -6.73 11.71
C ILE A 40 2.62 -7.11 13.03
N ARG A 41 1.29 -7.01 13.09
CA ARG A 41 0.52 -7.46 14.24
C ARG A 41 -0.26 -8.72 13.88
N SER A 42 0.00 -9.81 14.62
CA SER A 42 -0.80 -11.03 14.50
C SER A 42 -2.15 -10.78 15.16
N CYS A 43 -3.24 -10.84 14.37
CA CYS A 43 -4.60 -10.80 14.87
C CYS A 43 -5.14 -12.22 14.96
N ASN A 44 -5.79 -12.54 16.08
CA ASN A 44 -6.16 -13.91 16.44
C ASN A 44 -7.29 -14.53 15.59
N ASP A 45 -7.99 -13.75 14.75
CA ASP A 45 -9.22 -14.22 14.08
C ASP A 45 -9.11 -14.38 12.55
N ASP A 46 -8.36 -13.54 11.81
CA ASP A 46 -8.43 -13.56 10.32
C ASP A 46 -7.10 -13.26 9.59
N GLY A 47 -5.96 -13.50 10.25
CA GLY A 47 -4.64 -13.40 9.62
C GLY A 47 -3.89 -12.09 9.87
N LEU A 48 -2.84 -11.87 9.07
CA LEU A 48 -1.87 -10.80 9.26
C LEU A 48 -2.50 -9.43 8.97
N SER A 49 -2.59 -8.56 9.96
CA SER A 49 -3.15 -7.21 9.78
C SER A 49 -2.04 -6.16 9.84
N LEU A 50 -2.08 -5.21 8.90
CA LEU A 50 -1.21 -4.04 8.86
C LEU A 50 -2.05 -2.78 9.16
N PRO A 51 -2.36 -2.51 10.43
CA PRO A 51 -3.34 -1.47 10.81
C PRO A 51 -2.91 -0.04 10.44
N ASN A 52 -1.61 0.19 10.24
CA ASN A 52 -1.07 1.51 9.90
C ASN A 52 -0.80 1.67 8.39
N ALA A 53 -1.14 0.67 7.58
CA ALA A 53 -0.90 0.73 6.15
C ALA A 53 -1.99 1.54 5.45
N THR A 54 -1.56 2.45 4.58
CA THR A 54 -2.41 3.41 3.88
C THR A 54 -3.42 2.67 3.03
N LEU A 55 -4.69 3.03 3.26
CA LEU A 55 -5.83 2.48 2.56
C LEU A 55 -6.39 3.57 1.64
N CYS A 56 -6.20 3.41 0.33
CA CYS A 56 -6.66 4.37 -0.67
C CYS A 56 -7.99 3.90 -1.26
N SER A 57 -9.03 4.73 -1.15
CA SER A 57 -10.29 4.49 -1.86
C SER A 57 -10.08 4.66 -3.36
N VAL A 58 -10.63 3.75 -4.16
CA VAL A 58 -10.58 3.83 -5.62
C VAL A 58 -11.97 3.73 -6.22
N THR A 59 -12.20 4.52 -7.26
CA THR A 59 -13.50 4.54 -7.97
C THR A 59 -13.40 4.06 -9.42
N SER A 60 -12.17 3.86 -9.92
CA SER A 60 -11.92 3.49 -11.31
C SER A 60 -10.59 2.75 -11.47
N THR A 61 -10.46 1.99 -12.55
CA THR A 61 -9.21 1.31 -12.92
C THR A 61 -8.05 2.27 -13.13
N SER A 62 -8.33 3.50 -13.57
CA SER A 62 -7.31 4.54 -13.74
C SER A 62 -6.70 4.99 -12.41
N ASP A 63 -7.51 4.98 -11.35
CA ASP A 63 -7.09 5.31 -9.98
C ASP A 63 -6.12 4.23 -9.46
N VAL A 64 -6.50 2.97 -9.62
CA VAL A 64 -5.65 1.80 -9.32
C VAL A 64 -4.33 1.86 -10.08
N LEU A 65 -4.35 2.16 -11.39
CA LEU A 65 -3.13 2.26 -12.19
C LEU A 65 -2.22 3.41 -11.71
N THR A 66 -2.81 4.50 -11.23
CA THR A 66 -2.08 5.65 -10.68
C THR A 66 -1.39 5.27 -9.37
N LEU A 67 -2.11 4.58 -8.47
CA LEU A 67 -1.54 4.03 -7.24
C LEU A 67 -0.43 3.00 -7.51
N MET A 68 -0.59 2.15 -8.53
CA MET A 68 0.46 1.21 -8.94
C MET A 68 1.73 1.91 -9.40
N LYS A 69 1.62 2.96 -10.22
CA LYS A 69 2.76 3.77 -10.65
C LYS A 69 3.42 4.50 -9.48
N LEU A 70 2.63 5.03 -8.55
CA LEU A 70 3.13 5.66 -7.33
C LEU A 70 3.95 4.66 -6.50
N GLY A 71 3.41 3.47 -6.27
CA GLY A 71 4.09 2.40 -5.54
C GLY A 71 5.38 1.96 -6.22
N GLU A 72 5.41 1.86 -7.55
CA GLU A 72 6.62 1.53 -8.32
C GLU A 72 7.73 2.57 -8.14
N VAL A 73 7.39 3.87 -8.22
CA VAL A 73 8.34 4.96 -7.96
C VAL A 73 8.88 4.89 -6.54
N ASN A 74 8.00 4.66 -5.55
CA ASN A 74 8.40 4.56 -4.16
C ASN A 74 9.28 3.32 -3.90
N HIS A 75 9.01 2.20 -4.56
CA HIS A 75 9.84 0.99 -4.54
C HIS A 75 11.23 1.24 -5.14
N ALA A 76 11.32 1.91 -6.31
CA ALA A 76 12.60 2.23 -6.94
C ALA A 76 13.47 3.17 -6.08
N VAL A 77 12.84 4.16 -5.43
CA VAL A 77 13.52 5.05 -4.47
C VAL A 77 13.99 4.28 -3.23
N SER A 78 13.15 3.38 -2.68
CA SER A 78 13.47 2.50 -1.54
C SER A 78 14.70 1.63 -1.85
N CYS A 79 14.69 0.95 -3.00
CA CYS A 79 15.81 0.14 -3.49
C CYS A 79 17.11 0.95 -3.61
N THR A 80 17.04 2.18 -4.12
CA THR A 80 18.24 3.03 -4.29
C THR A 80 18.79 3.51 -2.94
N ALA A 81 17.92 3.95 -2.02
CA ALA A 81 18.31 4.37 -0.68
C ALA A 81 18.91 3.22 0.16
N LEU A 82 18.30 2.04 0.11
CA LEU A 82 18.78 0.85 0.81
C LEU A 82 20.11 0.34 0.22
N ASN A 83 20.23 0.29 -1.11
CA ASN A 83 21.47 -0.12 -1.79
C ASN A 83 22.64 0.83 -1.49
N ASN A 84 22.37 2.13 -1.38
CA ASN A 84 23.41 3.09 -0.99
C ASN A 84 23.89 2.87 0.47
N ARG A 85 23.00 2.46 1.38
CA ARG A 85 23.35 2.20 2.79
C ARG A 85 24.16 0.92 2.98
N SER A 86 23.86 -0.14 2.21
CA SER A 86 24.64 -1.40 2.24
C SER A 86 26.05 -1.26 1.65
N ARG A 87 26.31 -0.30 0.75
CA ARG A 87 27.67 0.00 0.26
C ARG A 87 28.54 0.72 1.29
N HIS A 88 27.96 1.22 2.38
CA HIS A 88 28.65 1.96 3.42
C HIS A 88 28.89 1.15 4.71
N CYS A 89 28.69 -0.16 4.68
CA CYS A 89 28.96 -1.06 5.80
C CYS A 89 30.12 -2.01 5.51
N HIS A 90 31.27 -1.48 5.10
CA HIS A 90 32.57 -2.04 5.48
C HIS A 90 33.70 -1.07 5.07
N ARG A 91 34.33 -0.45 6.07
CA ARG A 91 35.77 -0.20 6.08
C ARG A 91 36.26 -0.57 7.46
#